data_AF-A0A523E2P3-F1
#
_entry.id   AF-A0A523E2P3-F1
#
_cell.length_a   1.000
_cell.length_b   1.000
_cell.length_c   1.000
_cell.angle_alpha   90.00
_cell.angle_beta   90.00
_cell.angle_gamma   90.00
#
_symmetry.space_group_name_H-M   'P 1'
#
loop_
_entity.id
_entity.type
_entity.pdbx_description
1 polymer ?
#
loop_
_entity_poly.entity_id
_entity_poly.type
_entity_poly.pdbx_seq_one_letter_code
_entity_poly.pdbx_strand_id
1 'polypeptide(L)' 'MGGYVAKVIERDGFRCQRPGCSNRTALTGSHVKSRGRGGSEEPENILTLCMVCHTAIERGLLKTTGRAPDQIQWE' A
#
# COMPACT_ATOMS: atom_id res chain seq x y z
N MET A 1 9.20 12.11 6.40
CA MET A 1 9.08 10.68 6.04
C MET A 1 8.85 9.91 7.32
N GLY A 2 7.59 9.59 7.63
CA GLY A 2 7.16 9.10 8.94
C GLY A 2 7.64 7.68 9.21
N GLY A 3 8.16 7.43 10.41
CA GLY A 3 8.73 6.15 10.82
C GLY A 3 7.78 4.94 10.81
N TYR A 4 6.49 5.13 10.51
CA TYR A 4 5.51 4.04 10.40
C TYR A 4 5.62 3.24 9.10
N VAL A 5 6.09 3.85 8.00
CA VAL A 5 6.17 3.16 6.69
C VAL A 5 7.15 1.98 6.74
N ALA A 6 8.27 2.15 7.46
CA ALA A 6 9.24 1.07 7.64
C ALA A 6 8.64 -0.15 8.36
N LYS A 7 7.82 0.07 9.39
CA LYS A 7 7.12 -1.00 10.11
C LYS A 7 6.10 -1.73 9.23
N VAL A 8 5.39 -0.99 8.38
CA VAL A 8 4.44 -1.58 7.42
C VAL A 8 5.18 -2.44 6.37
N ILE A 9 6.32 -1.97 5.87
CA ILE A 9 7.16 -2.74 4.93
C ILE A 9 7.68 -4.02 5.58
N GLU A 10 8.10 -3.94 6.84
CA GLU A 10 8.57 -5.11 7.60
C GLU A 10 7.44 -6.12 7.83
N ARG A 11 6.25 -5.67 8.27
CA ARG A 11 5.03 -6.49 8.37
C ARG A 11 4.73 -7.22 7.07
N ASP A 12 4.86 -6.52 5.95
CA ASP A 12 4.55 -7.02 4.62
C ASP A 12 5.70 -7.82 3.98
N GLY A 13 6.76 -8.13 4.74
CA GLY A 13 7.85 -9.01 4.32
C GLY A 13 8.78 -8.41 3.25
N PHE A 14 8.92 -7.08 3.23
CA PHE A 14 9.73 -6.35 2.23
C PHE A 14 9.32 -6.71 0.80
N ARG A 15 8.01 -6.77 0.55
CA ARG A 15 7.44 -7.17 -0.74
C ARG A 15 6.19 -6.38 -1.06
N CYS A 16 6.04 -6.02 -2.33
CA CYS A 16 4.81 -5.46 -2.87
C CYS A 16 3.64 -6.43 -2.65
N GLN A 17 2.57 -5.94 -2.02
CA GLN A 17 1.39 -6.73 -1.68
C GLN A 17 0.41 -6.92 -2.86
N ARG A 18 0.66 -6.28 -4.00
CA ARG A 18 -0.17 -6.48 -5.20
C ARG A 18 -0.06 -7.93 -5.70
N PRO A 19 -1.18 -8.65 -5.86
CA PRO A 19 -1.20 -9.96 -6.51
C PRO A 19 -0.54 -9.91 -7.89
N GLY A 20 0.32 -10.87 -8.17
CA GLY A 20 1.09 -10.92 -9.43
C GLY A 20 2.28 -9.97 -9.52
N CYS A 21 2.53 -9.12 -8.52
CA CYS A 21 3.78 -8.36 -8.42
C CYS A 21 4.78 -9.09 -7.52
N SER A 22 6.02 -9.22 -7.98
CA SER A 22 7.14 -9.81 -7.21
C SER A 22 8.18 -8.77 -6.78
N ASN A 23 7.91 -7.47 -6.98
CA ASN A 23 8.89 -6.42 -6.71
C ASN A 23 9.14 -6.26 -5.19
N ARG A 24 10.41 -6.07 -4.83
CA ARG A 24 10.92 -5.94 -3.45
C ARG A 24 11.73 -4.68 -3.23
N THR A 25 11.91 -3.85 -4.26
CA THR A 25 12.67 -2.60 -4.20
C THR A 25 11.75 -1.40 -4.44
N ALA A 26 12.23 -0.20 -4.06
CA ALA A 26 11.47 1.05 -4.16
C ALA A 26 10.07 0.90 -3.54
N LEU A 27 10.01 0.34 -2.33
CA LEU A 27 8.77 0.11 -1.61
C LEU A 27 8.30 1.38 -0.90
N THR A 28 6.98 1.56 -0.87
CA THR A 28 6.30 2.70 -0.28
C THR A 28 5.05 2.25 0.46
N GLY A 29 4.63 3.04 1.46
CA GLY A 29 3.35 2.87 2.11
C GLY A 29 2.26 3.63 1.35
N SER A 30 1.41 2.89 0.63
CA SER A 30 0.27 3.46 -0.08
C SER A 30 -0.98 3.38 0.80
N HIS A 31 -1.73 4.49 0.89
CA HIS A 31 -2.97 4.51 1.65
C HIS A 31 -4.10 3.85 0.85
N VAL A 32 -4.80 2.88 1.46
CA VAL A 32 -5.96 2.23 0.86
C VAL A 32 -7.10 3.24 0.72
N LYS A 33 -7.41 3.96 1.79
CA LYS A 33 -8.27 5.13 1.79
C LYS A 33 -7.39 6.38 1.84
N SER A 34 -7.50 7.24 0.83
CA SER A 34 -6.69 8.46 0.76
C SER A 34 -6.94 9.39 1.96
N ARG A 35 -5.89 10.07 2.42
CA ARG A 35 -5.94 11.03 3.52
C ARG A 35 -7.02 12.09 3.31
N GLY A 36 -7.16 12.61 2.09
CA GLY A 36 -8.18 13.60 1.73
C GLY A 36 -9.64 13.10 1.83
N ARG A 37 -9.86 11.78 1.88
CA ARG A 37 -11.17 11.17 2.13
C ARG A 37 -11.36 10.72 3.58
N GLY A 38 -10.50 11.19 4.50
CA GLY A 38 -10.49 10.76 5.90
C GLY A 38 -9.93 9.36 6.07
N GLY A 39 -8.87 9.03 5.34
CA GLY A 39 -8.04 7.85 5.60
C GLY A 39 -7.09 8.09 6.77
N SER A 40 -6.92 7.10 7.63
CA SER A 40 -6.01 7.15 8.78
C SER A 40 -4.57 6.86 8.37
N GLU A 41 -3.60 7.25 9.21
CA GLU A 41 -2.20 6.84 9.09
C GLU A 41 -1.93 5.52 9.84
N GLU A 42 -2.99 4.80 10.21
CA GLU A 42 -2.89 3.51 10.88
C GLU A 42 -2.38 2.44 9.93
N PRO A 43 -1.60 1.45 10.41
CA PRO A 43 -1.08 0.36 9.59
C PRO A 43 -2.16 -0.40 8.81
N GLU A 44 -3.38 -0.49 9.32
CA GLU A 44 -4.53 -1.13 8.65
C GLU A 44 -5.01 -0.39 7.39
N ASN A 45 -4.70 0.90 7.27
CA ASN A 45 -5.02 1.72 6.10
C ASN A 45 -3.81 1.86 5.14
N ILE A 46 -2.68 1.22 5.43
CA ILE A 46 -1.45 1.37 4.66
C ILE A 46 -0.97 0.00 4.16
N LEU A 47 -0.67 -0.04 2.87
CA LEU A 47 -0.20 -1.22 2.17
C LEU A 47 1.20 -1.00 1.60
N THR A 48 2.07 -2.00 1.70
CA THR A 48 3.37 -1.95 1.04
C THR A 48 3.24 -2.20 -0.45
N LEU A 49 3.57 -1.17 -1.25
CA LEU A 49 3.59 -1.24 -2.70
C LEU A 49 4.89 -0.69 -3.27
N CYS A 50 5.34 -1.29 -4.38
CA CYS A 50 6.43 -0.69 -5.14
C CYS A 50 5.96 0.61 -5.80
N MET A 51 6.89 1.52 -6.09
CA MET A 51 6.61 2.79 -6.75
C MET A 51 5.71 2.65 -8.00
N VAL A 52 5.91 1.60 -8.80
CA VAL A 52 5.09 1.35 -10.01
C VAL A 52 3.62 1.12 -9.66
N CYS A 53 3.35 0.23 -8.70
CA CYS A 53 1.97 -0.07 -8.29
C CYS A 53 1.34 1.10 -7.54
N HIS A 54 2.14 1.80 -6.74
CA HIS A 54 1.70 3.01 -6.05
C HIS A 54 1.25 4.09 -7.03
N THR A 55 2.09 4.43 -8.02
CA THR A 55 1.73 5.40 -9.05
C THR A 55 0.56 4.94 -9.91
N ALA A 56 0.41 3.64 -10.16
CA ALA A 56 -0.77 3.12 -10.86
C ALA A 56 -2.07 3.39 -10.07
N ILE A 57 -2.06 3.30 -8.74
CA ILE A 57 -3.20 3.70 -7.91
C ILE A 57 -3.44 5.20 -8.00
N GLU A 58 -2.39 6.03 -7.87
CA GLU A 58 -2.51 7.49 -7.97
C GLU A 58 -3.09 7.95 -9.33
N ARG A 59 -2.77 7.21 -10.40
CA ARG A 59 -3.29 7.44 -11.76
C ARG A 59 -4.66 6.82 -12.01
N GLY A 60 -5.23 6.11 -11.04
CA GLY A 60 -6.52 5.42 -11.18
C GLY A 60 -6.50 4.19 -12.09
N LEU A 61 -5.31 3.67 -12.42
CA LEU A 61 -5.11 2.44 -13.20
C LEU A 61 -5.26 1.17 -12.36
N LEU A 62 -5.13 1.31 -11.04
CA LEU A 62 -5.41 0.27 -10.05
C LEU A 62 -6.27 0.89 -8.94
N LYS A 63 -7.14 0.09 -8.34
CA LYS A 63 -7.88 0.46 -7.15
C LYS A 63 -7.70 -0.59 -6.07
N THR A 64 -7.61 -0.11 -4.83
CA THR A 64 -7.52 -0.95 -3.65
C THR A 64 -8.60 -0.53 -2.67
N THR A 65 -9.35 -1.49 -2.15
CA THR A 65 -10.34 -1.26 -1.09
C THR A 65 -10.18 -2.30 0.02
N GLY A 66 -10.69 -2.00 1.21
CA GLY A 66 -10.65 -2.91 2.36
C GLY A 66 -9.64 -2.53 3.45
N ARG A 67 -9.05 -3.52 4.12
CA ARG A 67 -8.13 -3.35 5.26
C ARG A 67 -6.83 -4.14 5.05
N ALA A 68 -5.70 -3.47 5.22
CA ALA A 68 -4.38 -4.07 5.08
C ALA A 68 -4.00 -4.90 6.32
N PRO A 69 -3.19 -5.97 6.17
CA PRO A 69 -2.68 -6.49 4.90
C PRO A 69 -3.64 -7.49 4.21
N ASP A 70 -4.46 -8.21 4.98
CA ASP A 70 -5.07 -9.44 4.49
C ASP A 70 -6.45 -9.27 3.82
N GLN A 71 -7.14 -8.15 4.05
CA GLN A 71 -8.50 -7.89 3.57
C GLN A 71 -8.52 -6.84 2.46
N ILE A 72 -7.53 -6.88 1.56
CA ILE A 72 -7.45 -5.96 0.41
C ILE A 72 -8.08 -6.58 -0.82
N GLN A 73 -9.02 -5.85 -1.42
CA GLN A 73 -9.58 -6.14 -2.73
C GLN A 73 -8.88 -5.26 -3.77
N TRP A 74 -8.59 -5.88 -4.93
CA TRP A 74 -7.90 -5.27 -6.05
C TRP A 74 -8.82 -5.19 -7.26
N GLU A 75 -8.95 -4.00 -7.85
CA GLU A 75 -9.73 -3.75 -9.07
C GLU A 75 -8.88 -3.02 -10.13
#